data_AF-A0A533VQW1-F1
#
_entry.id   AF-A0A533VQW1-F1
#
_cell.length_a   1.000
_cell.length_b   1.000
_cell.length_c   1.000
_cell.angle_alpha   90.00
_cell.angle_beta   90.00
_cell.angle_gamma   90.00
#
_symmetry.space_group_name_H-M   'P 1'
#
loop_
_entity.id
_entity.type
_entity.pdbx_description
1 polymer ?
#
loop_
_entity_poly.entity_id
_entity_poly.type
_entity_poly.pdbx_seq_one_letter_code
_entity_poly.pdbx_strand_id
1 'polypeptide(L)' 'MKESTDGTFPEKVRIRVKRYLPGQTPESFYQEYEVKYHPKMFVLDALNYASDWLDGSLAFRWSC' A
#
# COMPACT_ATOMS: atom_id res chain seq x y z
N MET A 1 32.10 -8.27 -11.39
CA MET A 1 32.53 -8.25 -9.97
C MET A 1 31.26 -8.23 -9.13
N LYS A 2 30.86 -9.43 -8.70
CA LYS A 2 29.83 -9.82 -7.73
C LYS A 2 28.49 -9.06 -7.70
N GLU A 3 27.51 -9.58 -8.44
CA GLU A 3 26.17 -9.76 -7.87
C GLU A 3 26.33 -10.51 -6.54
N SER A 4 25.93 -9.85 -5.45
CA SER A 4 25.94 -10.40 -4.10
C SER A 4 24.53 -10.18 -3.56
N THR A 5 23.78 -11.28 -3.48
CA THR A 5 22.47 -11.40 -2.86
C THR A 5 22.55 -10.97 -1.40
N ASP A 6 21.80 -9.95 -0.99
CA ASP A 6 21.40 -9.79 0.40
C ASP A 6 19.90 -10.05 0.48
N GLY A 7 19.53 -11.16 1.12
CA GLY A 7 18.16 -11.51 1.45
C GLY A 7 17.64 -10.62 2.57
N THR A 8 17.65 -9.31 2.36
CA THR A 8 17.02 -8.35 3.26
C THR A 8 15.52 -8.45 3.00
N PHE A 9 14.74 -8.89 4.00
CA PHE A 9 13.29 -8.76 3.94
C PHE A 9 12.97 -7.34 3.46
N PRO A 10 12.02 -7.14 2.53
CA PRO A 10 11.65 -5.79 2.13
C PRO A 10 11.34 -5.03 3.40
N GLU A 11 12.07 -3.93 3.64
CA GLU A 11 11.69 -3.00 4.69
C GLU A 11 10.20 -2.73 4.48
N LYS A 12 9.41 -2.77 5.55
CA LYS A 12 7.98 -2.57 5.43
C LYS A 12 7.66 -1.18 5.92
N VAL A 13 6.83 -0.47 5.17
CA VAL A 13 6.30 0.83 5.59
C VAL A 13 4.81 0.69 5.85
N ARG A 14 4.34 1.39 6.87
CA ARG A 14 2.93 1.46 7.19
C ARG A 14 2.33 2.70 6.57
N ILE A 15 1.36 2.51 5.69
CA ILE A 15 0.54 3.60 5.16
C ILE A 15 -0.80 3.63 5.89
N ARG A 16 -1.29 4.82 6.19
CA ARG A 16 -2.58 5.04 6.85
C ARG A 16 -3.53 5.73 5.89
N VAL A 17 -4.56 5.03 5.45
CA VAL A 17 -5.51 5.49 4.42
C VAL A 17 -6.87 5.74 5.06
N LYS A 18 -7.48 6.89 4.73
CA LYS A 18 -8.85 7.19 5.16
C LYS A 18 -9.84 6.48 4.22
N ARG A 19 -10.64 5.58 4.78
CA ARG A 19 -11.61 4.73 4.09
C ARG A 19 -13.03 5.21 4.35
N TYR A 20 -13.90 5.01 3.37
CA TYR A 20 -15.35 5.08 3.53
C TYR A 20 -15.96 3.93 2.73
N LEU A 21 -16.87 3.18 3.36
CA LEU A 21 -17.55 2.04 2.75
C LEU A 21 -19.06 2.32 2.70
N PRO A 22 -19.57 2.84 1.57
CA PRO A 22 -20.98 3.15 1.42
C PRO A 22 -21.85 1.92 1.74
N GLY A 23 -22.82 2.09 2.64
CA GLY A 23 -23.75 1.03 3.04
C GLY A 23 -23.20 0.01 4.04
N GLN A 24 -21.91 0.04 4.39
CA GLN A 24 -21.35 -0.81 5.45
C GLN A 24 -20.98 -0.02 6.70
N THR A 25 -20.39 1.18 6.54
CA THR A 25 -20.02 2.04 7.67
C THR A 25 -20.70 3.41 7.54
N PRO A 26 -21.28 3.94 8.63
CA PRO A 26 -21.87 5.28 8.62
C PRO A 26 -20.82 6.40 8.53
N GLU A 27 -19.62 6.14 9.03
CA GLU A 27 -18.53 7.11 9.09
C GLU A 27 -17.27 6.62 8.36
N SER A 28 -16.41 7.58 7.99
CA SER A 28 -15.07 7.29 7.49
C SER A 28 -14.15 6.84 8.62
N PHE A 29 -13.29 5.86 8.36
CA PHE A 29 -12.31 5.37 9.33
C PHE A 29 -10.91 5.37 8.73
N TYR A 30 -9.89 5.23 9.57
CA TYR A 30 -8.53 5.01 9.09
C TYR A 30 -8.21 3.52 9.10
N GLN A 31 -7.63 3.05 8.01
CA GLN A 31 -7.10 1.70 7.88
C GLN A 31 -5.61 1.77 7.60
N GLU A 32 -4.85 0.90 8.25
CA GLU A 32 -3.41 0.82 8.08
C GLU A 32 -3.06 -0.41 7.23
N TYR A 33 -2.14 -0.22 6.29
CA TYR A 33 -1.63 -1.29 5.45
C TYR A 33 -0.11 -1.34 5.58
N GLU A 34 0.42 -2.54 5.74
CA GLU A 34 1.85 -2.80 5.78
C GLU A 34 2.31 -3.25 4.39
N VAL A 35 3.03 -2.37 3.69
CA VAL A 35 3.43 -2.60 2.29
C VAL A 35 4.94 -2.80 2.18
N LYS A 36 5.37 -3.55 1.16
CA LYS A 36 6.80 -3.72 0.85
C LYS A 36 7.36 -2.39 0.37
N TYR A 37 8.39 -1.88 1.03
CA TYR A 37 9.08 -0.66 0.68
C TYR A 37 10.33 -0.93 -0.17
N HIS A 38 10.58 -0.02 -1.10
CA HIS A 38 11.88 0.13 -1.75
C HIS A 38 12.19 1.62 -1.92
N PRO A 39 13.47 2.05 -1.94
CA PRO A 39 13.83 3.48 -1.95
C PRO A 39 13.34 4.32 -3.13
N LYS A 40 12.85 3.68 -4.19
CA LYS A 40 12.34 4.33 -5.42
C LYS A 40 10.82 4.28 -5.53
N MET A 41 10.13 3.90 -4.46
CA MET A 41 8.68 3.72 -4.43
C MET A 41 7.97 5.06 -4.30
N PHE A 42 6.93 5.27 -5.09
CA PHE A 42 6.00 6.39 -4.91
C PHE A 42 4.83 5.98 -4.00
N VAL A 43 4.13 6.97 -3.44
CA VAL A 43 2.90 6.69 -2.67
C VAL A 43 1.87 5.94 -3.53
N LEU A 44 1.83 6.20 -4.84
CA LEU A 44 0.97 5.47 -5.77
C LEU A 44 1.30 3.97 -5.84
N ASP A 45 2.58 3.61 -5.85
CA ASP A 45 3.00 2.20 -5.82
C ASP A 45 2.53 1.53 -4.52
N ALA A 46 2.58 2.24 -3.39
CA ALA A 46 2.12 1.73 -2.10
C ALA A 46 0.60 1.51 -2.09
N LEU A 47 -0.17 2.42 -2.69
CA LEU A 47 -1.62 2.29 -2.85
C LEU A 47 -1.98 1.14 -3.81
N ASN A 48 -1.24 0.98 -4.91
CA ASN A 48 -1.40 -0.15 -5.84
C ASN A 48 -1.10 -1.47 -5.12
N TYR A 49 0.01 -1.58 -4.38
CA TYR A 49 0.32 -2.80 -3.62
C TYR A 49 -0.79 -3.15 -2.61
N ALA A 50 -1.30 -2.16 -1.88
CA ALA A 50 -2.37 -2.37 -0.92
C ALA A 50 -3.66 -2.86 -1.62
N SER A 51 -4.03 -2.27 -2.76
CA SER A 51 -5.22 -2.69 -3.51
C SER A 51 -5.08 -4.07 -4.13
N ASP A 52 -3.95 -4.35 -4.78
CA ASP A 52 -3.75 -5.57 -5.56
C ASP A 52 -3.52 -6.80 -4.67
N TRP A 53 -2.84 -6.65 -3.53
CA TRP A 53 -2.35 -7.77 -2.72
C TRP A 53 -2.94 -7.87 -1.32
N LEU A 54 -3.45 -6.79 -0.74
CA LEU A 54 -3.91 -6.77 0.66
C LEU A 54 -5.43 -6.59 0.78
N ASP A 55 -6.02 -5.69 -0.02
CA ASP A 55 -7.42 -5.29 0.09
C ASP A 55 -7.96 -4.72 -1.24
N GLY A 56 -8.55 -5.60 -2.05
CA GLY A 56 -9.16 -5.23 -3.34
C GLY A 56 -10.41 -4.33 -3.23
N SER A 57 -10.87 -3.99 -2.03
CA SER A 57 -11.92 -3.00 -1.84
C SER A 57 -11.37 -1.56 -1.78
N LEU A 58 -10.04 -1.38 -1.71
CA LEU A 58 -9.42 -0.07 -1.70
C LEU A 58 -9.55 0.60 -3.06
N ALA A 59 -10.35 1.66 -3.11
CA ALA A 59 -10.60 2.41 -4.33
C ALA A 59 -9.93 3.80 -4.30
N PHE A 60 -9.20 4.13 -5.35
CA PHE A 60 -8.63 5.46 -5.62
C PHE A 60 -8.52 5.67 -7.13
N ARG A 61 -8.37 6.93 -7.56
CA ARG A 61 -8.17 7.28 -8.97
C ARG A 61 -6.76 7.78 -9.19
N TRP A 62 -6.21 7.42 -10.34
CA TRP A 62 -4.92 7.92 -10.80
C TRP A 62 -4.92 7.97 -12.33
N SER A 63 -4.14 8.90 -12.87
CA SER A 63 -3.78 9.07 -14.28
C SER A 63 -2.37 9.62 -14.31
N CYS A 64 -1.68 9.47 -15.44
CA CYS A 64 -0.44 10.18 -15.71
C CYS A 64 -0.63 11.69 -15.78
#